data_AF-A0A8K1CME2-F1
#
_entry.id   AF-A0A8K1CME2-F1
#
_cell.length_a   1.000
_cell.length_b   1.000
_cell.length_c   1.000
_cell.angle_alpha   90.00
_cell.angle_beta   90.00
_cell.angle_gamma   90.00
#
_symmetry.space_group_name_H-M   'P 1'
#
loop_
_entity.id
_entity.type
_entity.pdbx_description
1 polymer ?
#
loop_
_entity_poly.entity_id
_entity_poly.type
_entity_poly.pdbx_seq_one_letter_code
_entity_poly.pdbx_strand_id
1 'polypeptide(L)'
;MHRTSMPRVLAVGALLLALSGVQAHGKDAHCVRWRATAQCDPHGVREPHNDAACGQTIVKGLSGYCECENRRRVREVTCDHHEFTCEDACRQDASVELSYPQGFEYVTCGSSIKLVHETSRFRLHSHEIAYGSGSGQQSVTAHSARNDPNSYWLVKEADSASACSLGEKLQCGATIRLEHIQTRRNLHTHQFRAPLTQHHHEVSGFGVAGDGDAGDNWIVECEENQQCSAADKCEDDGLWKRGELVRLRSAATGHYLVTSARARFDDSNCPRCPINGQQQVSATTEKDELTFWSAGEGIYVSA
;
A
#
# COMPACT_ATOMS: atom_id res chain seq x y z
N MET A 1 68.55 61.36 -32.35
CA MET A 1 68.43 61.55 -30.88
C MET A 1 67.26 60.71 -30.39
N HIS A 2 67.59 59.62 -29.70
CA HIS A 2 66.64 58.59 -29.25
C HIS A 2 65.62 59.15 -28.25
N ARG A 3 64.32 59.02 -28.57
CA ARG A 3 63.23 59.12 -27.59
C ARG A 3 62.97 57.72 -27.05
N THR A 4 63.29 57.51 -25.78
CA THR A 4 62.99 56.33 -24.99
C THR A 4 61.49 56.26 -24.70
N SER A 5 60.81 55.26 -25.28
CA SER A 5 59.43 54.90 -24.96
C SER A 5 59.41 53.93 -23.79
N MET A 6 58.67 54.26 -22.73
CA MET A 6 58.40 53.39 -21.59
C MET A 6 57.59 52.15 -22.00
N PRO A 7 57.75 50.99 -21.33
CA PRO A 7 56.82 49.88 -21.47
C PRO A 7 55.58 50.10 -20.60
N ARG A 8 54.40 49.92 -21.19
CA ARG A 8 53.11 49.83 -20.48
C ARG A 8 53.09 48.55 -19.63
N VAL A 9 52.97 48.70 -18.31
CA VAL A 9 52.63 47.60 -17.41
C VAL A 9 51.15 47.27 -17.61
N LEU A 10 50.85 46.07 -18.08
CA LEU A 10 49.50 45.50 -18.11
C LEU A 10 49.06 45.22 -16.67
N ALA A 11 48.05 45.94 -16.18
CA ALA A 11 47.33 45.59 -14.98
C ALA A 11 46.45 44.36 -15.28
N VAL A 12 46.88 43.18 -14.86
CA VAL A 12 46.04 41.99 -14.82
C VAL A 12 45.21 42.09 -13.54
N GLY A 13 43.95 42.53 -13.68
CA GLY A 13 42.96 42.43 -12.62
C GLY A 13 42.69 40.96 -12.34
N ALA A 14 43.11 40.48 -11.17
CA ALA A 14 42.69 39.18 -10.66
C ALA A 14 41.21 39.27 -10.29
N LEU A 15 40.34 38.76 -11.16
CA LEU A 15 38.94 38.53 -10.86
C LEU A 15 38.88 37.36 -9.88
N LEU A 16 38.79 37.67 -8.58
CA LEU A 16 38.42 36.71 -7.54
C LEU A 16 36.98 36.25 -7.84
N LEU A 17 36.86 35.14 -8.57
CA LEU A 17 35.64 34.35 -8.62
C LEU A 17 35.45 33.76 -7.21
N ALA A 18 34.63 34.45 -6.41
CA ALA A 18 34.05 33.85 -5.23
C ALA A 18 33.22 32.65 -5.70
N LEU A 19 33.75 31.44 -5.48
CA LEU A 19 32.98 30.22 -5.54
C LEU A 19 31.99 30.26 -4.37
N SER A 20 30.85 30.91 -4.58
CA SER A 20 29.67 30.69 -3.76
C SER A 20 29.32 29.22 -3.89
N GLY A 21 29.59 28.47 -2.83
CA GLY A 21 29.17 27.08 -2.71
C GLY A 21 27.67 27.01 -2.96
N VAL A 22 27.27 26.29 -4.00
CA VAL A 22 25.90 25.86 -4.18
C VAL A 22 25.62 24.92 -3.01
N GLN A 23 24.97 25.43 -1.97
CA GLN A 23 24.35 24.58 -0.97
C GLN A 23 23.26 23.81 -1.69
N ALA A 24 23.54 22.54 -2.00
CA ALA A 24 22.49 21.58 -2.26
C ALA A 24 21.65 21.50 -0.98
N HIS A 25 20.51 22.19 -0.95
CA HIS A 25 19.45 21.88 0.01
C HIS A 25 18.98 20.47 -0.32
N GLY A 26 19.53 19.48 0.40
CA GLY A 26 18.97 18.14 0.44
C GLY A 26 17.52 18.27 0.86
N LYS A 27 16.60 17.79 0.02
CA LYS A 27 15.19 17.71 0.36
C LYS A 27 15.07 16.73 1.53
N ASP A 28 14.78 17.26 2.71
CA ASP A 28 14.56 16.51 3.93
C ASP A 28 13.37 15.56 3.72
N ALA A 29 13.59 14.24 3.77
CA ALA A 29 12.51 13.26 3.78
C ALA A 29 11.78 13.38 5.12
N HIS A 30 10.64 14.07 5.15
CA HIS A 30 10.05 14.43 6.43
C HIS A 30 9.36 13.23 7.09
N CYS A 31 9.63 13.10 8.39
CA CYS A 31 8.86 12.26 9.28
C CYS A 31 7.49 12.91 9.55
N VAL A 32 6.44 12.10 9.65
CA VAL A 32 5.09 12.54 10.04
C VAL A 32 4.93 12.46 11.56
N ARG A 33 5.14 11.28 12.16
CA ARG A 33 5.18 11.01 13.62
C ARG A 33 5.40 9.53 13.94
N TRP A 34 5.62 9.24 15.22
CA TRP A 34 5.47 7.90 15.78
C TRP A 34 4.00 7.52 15.96
N ARG A 35 3.67 6.28 15.59
CA ARG A 35 2.34 5.69 15.70
C ARG A 35 2.39 4.48 16.63
N ALA A 36 1.89 4.65 17.85
CA ALA A 36 1.86 3.59 18.86
C ALA A 36 0.77 2.52 18.60
N THR A 37 1.08 1.28 18.95
CA THR A 37 0.15 0.15 18.83
C THR A 37 0.16 -0.69 20.09
N ALA A 38 -0.95 -1.37 20.35
CA ALA A 38 -1.16 -2.20 21.52
C ALA A 38 -0.45 -3.57 21.40
N GLN A 39 -0.37 -4.28 22.53
CA GLN A 39 0.01 -5.70 22.64
C GLN A 39 1.42 -6.04 22.15
N CYS A 40 2.35 -5.08 22.26
CA CYS A 40 3.73 -5.28 21.80
C CYS A 40 3.83 -5.71 20.33
N ASP A 41 2.81 -5.40 19.53
CA ASP A 41 2.71 -5.77 18.13
C ASP A 41 2.67 -4.50 17.29
N PRO A 42 3.65 -4.24 16.41
CA PRO A 42 3.63 -3.06 15.54
C PRO A 42 2.42 -3.02 14.59
N HIS A 43 1.71 -4.13 14.37
CA HIS A 43 0.47 -4.20 13.59
C HIS A 43 -0.79 -4.34 14.44
N GLY A 44 -0.65 -4.19 15.76
CA GLY A 44 -1.74 -4.21 16.71
C GLY A 44 -2.69 -3.02 16.56
N VAL A 45 -3.72 -2.99 17.42
CA VAL A 45 -4.68 -1.89 17.47
C VAL A 45 -3.96 -0.58 17.79
N ARG A 46 -4.31 0.50 17.08
CA ARG A 46 -3.74 1.83 17.28
C ARG A 46 -4.00 2.35 18.70
N GLU A 47 -3.00 2.99 19.28
CA GLU A 47 -3.07 3.69 20.57
C GLU A 47 -2.72 5.17 20.40
N PRO A 48 -3.62 6.02 19.83
CA PRO A 48 -3.27 7.40 19.46
C PRO A 48 -2.80 8.28 20.63
N HIS A 49 -3.19 7.94 21.85
CA HIS A 49 -2.76 8.63 23.07
C HIS A 49 -1.27 8.43 23.39
N ASN A 50 -0.63 7.43 22.80
CA ASN A 50 0.79 7.11 22.93
C ASN A 50 1.60 7.50 21.68
N ASP A 51 0.99 8.18 20.69
CA ASP A 51 1.72 8.72 19.53
C ASP A 51 2.73 9.79 20.00
N ALA A 52 3.86 9.90 19.29
CA ALA A 52 4.96 10.80 19.68
C ALA A 52 5.48 11.61 18.48
N ALA A 53 6.01 12.80 18.76
CA ALA A 53 6.59 13.66 17.72
C ALA A 53 7.88 13.04 17.12
N CYS A 54 8.25 13.46 15.91
CA CYS A 54 9.36 12.86 15.17
C CYS A 54 10.71 12.85 15.89
N GLY A 55 11.05 13.94 16.60
CA GLY A 55 12.30 14.06 17.36
C GLY A 55 12.23 13.47 18.78
N GLN A 56 11.08 12.94 19.20
CA GLN A 56 10.95 12.31 20.51
C GLN A 56 11.59 10.92 20.50
N THR A 57 12.40 10.62 21.51
CA THR A 57 12.98 9.28 21.70
C THR A 57 11.89 8.27 22.03
N ILE A 58 11.78 7.24 21.21
CA ILE A 58 10.92 6.08 21.44
C ILE A 58 11.69 5.10 22.31
N VAL A 59 11.21 4.91 23.53
CA VAL A 59 11.85 4.05 24.54
C VAL A 59 11.33 2.61 24.45
N LYS A 60 12.12 1.68 24.99
CA LYS A 60 11.71 0.29 25.15
C LYS A 60 10.41 0.18 25.96
N GLY A 61 9.56 -0.78 25.60
CA GLY A 61 8.25 -1.00 26.23
C GLY A 61 7.07 -0.47 25.42
N LEU A 62 7.33 0.26 24.32
CA LEU A 62 6.32 0.70 23.37
C LEU A 62 6.41 -0.15 22.10
N SER A 63 5.26 -0.44 21.48
CA SER A 63 5.18 -0.99 20.11
C SER A 63 4.58 0.01 19.16
N GLY A 64 4.92 -0.10 17.89
CA GLY A 64 4.41 0.78 16.86
C GLY A 64 5.33 0.91 15.67
N TYR A 65 5.22 2.04 14.98
CA TYR A 65 6.00 2.33 13.78
C TYR A 65 6.17 3.84 13.55
N CYS A 66 7.16 4.22 12.76
CA CYS A 66 7.31 5.57 12.27
C CYS A 66 6.55 5.76 10.96
N GLU A 67 5.68 6.75 10.93
CA GLU A 67 5.06 7.23 9.70
C GLU A 67 5.94 8.33 9.11
N CYS A 68 6.30 8.16 7.84
CA CYS A 68 7.03 9.13 7.03
C CYS A 68 6.13 9.66 5.91
N GLU A 69 6.57 10.72 5.23
CA GLU A 69 5.90 11.21 4.03
C GLU A 69 5.61 10.11 3.00
N ASN A 70 4.57 10.32 2.19
CA ASN A 70 4.06 9.39 1.16
C ASN A 70 3.54 8.07 1.75
N ARG A 71 2.91 8.10 2.93
CA ARG A 71 2.33 6.91 3.60
C ARG A 71 3.35 5.79 3.81
N ARG A 72 4.63 6.13 3.91
CA ARG A 72 5.68 5.15 4.22
C ARG A 72 5.67 4.85 5.71
N ARG A 73 5.85 3.58 6.01
CA ARG A 73 5.96 3.06 7.36
C ARG A 73 7.33 2.41 7.51
N VAL A 74 8.10 2.86 8.50
CA VAL A 74 9.46 2.39 8.79
C VAL A 74 9.61 2.12 10.28
N ARG A 75 10.69 1.42 10.67
CA ARG A 75 10.98 1.07 12.07
C ARG A 75 9.76 0.51 12.80
N GLU A 76 9.19 -0.53 12.23
CA GLU A 76 8.14 -1.32 12.86
C GLU A 76 8.75 -2.16 13.99
N VAL A 77 8.32 -1.93 15.23
CA VAL A 77 8.95 -2.52 16.42
C VAL A 77 7.93 -3.04 17.42
N THR A 78 8.28 -4.15 18.05
CA THR A 78 7.60 -4.70 19.24
C THR A 78 8.09 -3.95 20.49
N CYS A 79 7.55 -4.23 21.68
CA CYS A 79 8.05 -3.62 22.93
C CYS A 79 9.54 -3.85 23.24
N ASP A 80 10.20 -4.79 22.56
CA ASP A 80 11.62 -5.08 22.72
C ASP A 80 12.44 -4.51 21.57
N HIS A 81 12.82 -3.24 21.71
CA HIS A 81 13.69 -2.53 20.78
C HIS A 81 14.67 -1.61 21.52
N HIS A 82 15.77 -1.25 20.85
CA HIS A 82 16.65 -0.17 21.31
C HIS A 82 16.01 1.19 21.05
N GLU A 83 16.41 2.22 21.80
CA GLU A 83 15.85 3.56 21.63
C GLU A 83 16.19 4.15 20.25
N PHE A 84 15.25 4.90 19.66
CA PHE A 84 15.43 5.60 18.38
C PHE A 84 14.48 6.80 18.26
N THR A 85 14.66 7.64 17.23
CA THR A 85 13.72 8.70 16.85
C THR A 85 13.13 8.39 15.48
N CYS A 86 11.89 8.84 15.23
CA CYS A 86 11.30 8.69 13.90
C CYS A 86 11.92 9.61 12.85
N GLU A 87 12.49 10.73 13.27
CA GLU A 87 13.27 11.59 12.40
C GLU A 87 14.47 10.84 11.78
N ASP A 88 15.26 10.15 12.61
CA ASP A 88 16.41 9.36 12.11
C ASP A 88 15.96 8.15 11.29
N ALA A 89 14.88 7.49 11.74
CA ALA A 89 14.31 6.34 11.02
C ALA A 89 13.87 6.71 9.60
N CYS A 90 13.12 7.82 9.45
CA CYS A 90 12.64 8.28 8.15
C CYS A 90 13.77 8.79 7.26
N ARG A 91 14.81 9.41 7.84
CA ARG A 91 16.00 9.89 7.11
C ARG A 91 16.83 8.74 6.55
N GLN A 92 16.99 7.65 7.30
CA GLN A 92 17.76 6.47 6.86
C GLN A 92 17.07 5.71 5.71
N ASP A 93 15.74 5.78 5.65
CA ASP A 93 14.91 5.12 4.62
C ASP A 93 14.49 6.10 3.49
N ALA A 94 15.17 7.25 3.38
CA ALA A 94 14.88 8.27 2.36
C ALA A 94 15.28 7.85 0.93
N SER A 95 15.98 6.71 0.76
CA SER A 95 16.53 6.27 -0.52
C SER A 95 15.53 5.61 -1.47
N VAL A 96 14.23 5.67 -1.18
CA VAL A 96 13.17 5.12 -2.05
C VAL A 96 12.10 6.19 -2.25
N GLU A 97 12.46 7.28 -2.93
CA GLU A 97 11.45 8.09 -3.62
C GLU A 97 10.74 7.13 -4.60
N LEU A 98 9.45 6.86 -4.38
CA LEU A 98 8.64 6.00 -5.24
C LEU A 98 8.38 6.72 -6.58
N SER A 99 9.45 6.97 -7.34
CA SER A 99 9.35 7.37 -8.73
C SER A 99 9.14 6.09 -9.54
N TYR A 100 7.91 5.90 -10.03
CA TYR A 100 7.66 4.86 -11.01
C TYR A 100 8.33 5.27 -12.32
N PRO A 101 9.04 4.35 -13.01
CA PRO A 101 9.53 4.63 -14.34
C PRO A 101 8.38 5.07 -15.25
N GLN A 102 8.68 5.98 -16.17
CA GLN A 102 7.69 6.48 -17.12
C GLN A 102 7.00 5.30 -17.83
N GLY A 103 5.66 5.31 -17.85
CA GLY A 103 4.83 4.23 -18.41
C GLY A 103 4.35 3.17 -17.40
N PHE A 104 4.79 3.23 -16.15
CA PHE A 104 4.39 2.29 -15.08
C PHE A 104 3.68 2.97 -13.89
N GLU A 105 3.12 4.15 -14.12
CA GLU A 105 2.42 4.97 -13.12
C GLU A 105 1.02 4.44 -12.79
N TYR A 106 0.46 3.57 -13.64
CA TYR A 106 -0.92 3.09 -13.55
C TYR A 106 -1.02 1.59 -13.37
N VAL A 107 -2.09 1.14 -12.74
CA VAL A 107 -2.50 -0.26 -12.75
C VAL A 107 -3.14 -0.56 -14.10
N THR A 108 -2.72 -1.66 -14.72
CA THR A 108 -3.19 -2.07 -16.05
C THR A 108 -3.76 -3.48 -16.04
N CYS A 109 -4.62 -3.78 -17.00
CA CYS A 109 -5.09 -5.14 -17.26
C CYS A 109 -3.91 -6.08 -17.53
N GLY A 110 -3.94 -7.27 -16.90
CA GLY A 110 -2.86 -8.25 -16.98
C GLY A 110 -1.70 -8.03 -15.99
N SER A 111 -1.71 -6.93 -15.24
CA SER A 111 -0.74 -6.72 -14.16
C SER A 111 -0.97 -7.70 -13.00
N SER A 112 0.11 -8.10 -12.35
CA SER A 112 0.10 -8.92 -11.14
C SER A 112 0.43 -8.06 -9.94
N ILE A 113 -0.56 -7.72 -9.11
CA ILE A 113 -0.44 -6.75 -8.02
C ILE A 113 -0.51 -7.40 -6.65
N LYS A 114 0.02 -6.72 -5.64
CA LYS A 114 -0.32 -6.93 -4.23
C LYS A 114 -1.17 -5.78 -3.75
N LEU A 115 -2.35 -6.09 -3.22
CA LEU A 115 -3.19 -5.10 -2.55
C LEU A 115 -2.77 -4.98 -1.10
N VAL A 116 -2.26 -3.81 -0.72
CA VAL A 116 -1.81 -3.49 0.64
C VAL A 116 -2.92 -2.72 1.34
N HIS A 117 -3.43 -3.26 2.44
CA HIS A 117 -4.38 -2.56 3.30
C HIS A 117 -3.68 -1.37 3.98
N GLU A 118 -4.30 -0.20 3.96
CA GLU A 118 -3.61 1.04 4.35
C GLU A 118 -3.21 1.05 5.82
N THR A 119 -4.16 0.78 6.73
CA THR A 119 -3.91 0.96 8.17
C THR A 119 -3.04 -0.13 8.78
N SER A 120 -3.21 -1.40 8.37
CA SER A 120 -2.42 -2.53 8.91
C SER A 120 -1.16 -2.85 8.12
N ARG A 121 -1.07 -2.39 6.86
CA ARG A 121 -0.06 -2.76 5.87
C ARG A 121 -0.04 -4.26 5.53
N PHE A 122 -1.09 -5.00 5.86
CA PHE A 122 -1.19 -6.41 5.47
C PHE A 122 -1.57 -6.49 3.98
N ARG A 123 -1.10 -7.53 3.30
CA ARG A 123 -1.37 -7.77 1.88
C ARG A 123 -2.53 -8.74 1.74
N LEU A 124 -3.45 -8.45 0.82
CA LEU A 124 -4.48 -9.41 0.43
C LEU A 124 -3.83 -10.74 0.03
N HIS A 125 -4.33 -11.84 0.56
CA HIS A 125 -3.65 -13.12 0.56
C HIS A 125 -4.66 -14.27 0.50
N SER A 126 -4.29 -15.36 -0.16
CA SER A 126 -5.09 -16.58 -0.21
C SER A 126 -4.18 -17.81 -0.18
N HIS A 127 -4.73 -19.00 -0.01
CA HIS A 127 -3.97 -20.26 0.12
C HIS A 127 -4.91 -21.46 -0.02
N GLU A 128 -4.40 -22.68 -0.05
CA GLU A 128 -5.20 -23.91 -0.22
C GLU A 128 -5.99 -24.35 1.03
N ILE A 129 -6.27 -23.43 1.94
CA ILE A 129 -7.07 -23.68 3.14
C ILE A 129 -8.47 -23.15 2.86
N ALA A 130 -9.48 -23.91 3.27
CA ALA A 130 -10.89 -23.52 3.16
C ALA A 130 -11.43 -23.06 4.51
N TYR A 131 -12.45 -22.22 4.50
CA TYR A 131 -13.18 -21.91 5.73
C TYR A 131 -13.88 -23.16 6.26
N GLY A 132 -13.84 -23.36 7.58
CA GLY A 132 -14.64 -24.39 8.26
C GLY A 132 -16.10 -23.96 8.53
N SER A 133 -16.44 -22.72 8.20
CA SER A 133 -17.75 -22.10 8.38
C SER A 133 -18.21 -21.44 7.07
N GLY A 134 -19.39 -20.82 7.09
CA GLY A 134 -19.87 -20.03 5.97
C GLY A 134 -20.06 -20.88 4.71
N SER A 135 -19.46 -20.48 3.60
CA SER A 135 -19.60 -21.19 2.32
C SER A 135 -18.76 -22.46 2.21
N GLY A 136 -17.75 -22.63 3.08
CA GLY A 136 -16.75 -23.70 2.95
C GLY A 136 -15.77 -23.50 1.79
N GLN A 137 -15.74 -22.33 1.14
CA GLN A 137 -14.82 -22.01 0.05
C GLN A 137 -13.41 -21.69 0.56
N GLN A 138 -12.47 -21.51 -0.36
CA GLN A 138 -11.08 -21.13 -0.07
C GLN A 138 -11.04 -19.82 0.74
N SER A 139 -10.25 -19.79 1.82
CA SER A 139 -10.15 -18.62 2.68
C SER A 139 -9.29 -17.52 2.05
N VAL A 140 -9.76 -16.28 2.20
CA VAL A 140 -9.02 -15.08 1.84
C VAL A 140 -8.75 -14.27 3.10
N THR A 141 -7.52 -13.82 3.23
CA THR A 141 -6.97 -13.23 4.45
C THR A 141 -6.11 -12.02 4.08
N ALA A 142 -5.65 -11.29 5.08
CA ALA A 142 -4.57 -10.35 4.92
C ALA A 142 -3.33 -10.89 5.67
N HIS A 143 -2.17 -10.85 5.02
CA HIS A 143 -0.91 -11.41 5.50
C HIS A 143 0.15 -10.32 5.68
N SER A 144 0.96 -10.40 6.75
CA SER A 144 1.96 -9.37 7.06
C SER A 144 3.22 -9.46 6.19
N ALA A 145 3.58 -10.64 5.70
CA ALA A 145 4.84 -10.83 5.00
C ALA A 145 4.82 -10.16 3.61
N ARG A 146 5.72 -9.19 3.41
CA ARG A 146 5.86 -8.43 2.16
C ARG A 146 6.25 -9.27 0.95
N ASN A 147 7.06 -10.31 1.14
CA ASN A 147 7.64 -11.10 0.05
C ASN A 147 6.90 -12.43 -0.18
N ASP A 148 5.70 -12.59 0.39
CA ASP A 148 4.93 -13.82 0.18
C ASP A 148 4.37 -13.90 -1.25
N PRO A 149 4.59 -15.01 -1.99
CA PRO A 149 4.06 -15.19 -3.33
C PRO A 149 2.54 -15.43 -3.39
N ASN A 150 1.91 -15.84 -2.29
CA ASN A 150 0.46 -16.01 -2.18
C ASN A 150 -0.29 -14.67 -1.98
N SER A 151 0.43 -13.55 -2.07
CA SER A 151 -0.15 -12.21 -2.05
C SER A 151 -0.28 -11.59 -3.44
N TYR A 152 0.05 -12.33 -4.52
CA TYR A 152 -0.10 -11.83 -5.88
C TYR A 152 -1.47 -12.15 -6.47
N TRP A 153 -2.08 -11.14 -7.06
CA TRP A 153 -3.38 -11.19 -7.73
C TRP A 153 -3.25 -10.63 -9.14
N LEU A 154 -3.70 -11.40 -10.13
CA LEU A 154 -3.78 -10.99 -11.52
C LEU A 154 -5.03 -10.13 -11.73
N VAL A 155 -4.86 -8.95 -12.31
CA VAL A 155 -5.96 -8.04 -12.65
C VAL A 155 -6.55 -8.41 -14.01
N LYS A 156 -7.85 -8.68 -14.03
CA LYS A 156 -8.61 -9.12 -15.22
C LYS A 156 -9.87 -8.27 -15.40
N GLU A 157 -10.46 -8.37 -16.58
CA GLU A 157 -11.79 -7.87 -16.89
C GLU A 157 -12.88 -8.48 -15.97
N ALA A 158 -14.02 -7.80 -15.92
CA ALA A 158 -15.23 -8.30 -15.26
C ALA A 158 -15.67 -9.67 -15.81
N ASP A 159 -16.38 -10.44 -14.99
CA ASP A 159 -17.02 -11.68 -15.42
C ASP A 159 -17.91 -11.44 -16.64
N SER A 160 -17.88 -12.40 -17.59
CA SER A 160 -18.63 -12.35 -18.84
C SER A 160 -18.32 -11.15 -19.76
N ALA A 161 -17.31 -10.33 -19.45
CA ALA A 161 -16.83 -9.28 -20.34
C ALA A 161 -15.85 -9.82 -21.38
N SER A 162 -15.64 -9.09 -22.47
CA SER A 162 -14.54 -9.36 -23.39
C SER A 162 -13.21 -9.16 -22.69
N ALA A 163 -12.24 -10.04 -22.94
CA ALA A 163 -10.89 -9.91 -22.42
C ALA A 163 -10.32 -8.51 -22.68
N CYS A 164 -9.80 -7.86 -21.63
CA CYS A 164 -9.18 -6.55 -21.76
C CYS A 164 -7.81 -6.65 -22.45
N SER A 165 -7.35 -5.55 -23.04
CA SER A 165 -6.05 -5.56 -23.71
C SER A 165 -4.93 -5.54 -22.66
N LEU A 166 -3.93 -6.40 -22.82
CA LEU A 166 -2.77 -6.40 -21.90
C LEU A 166 -2.09 -5.04 -21.90
N GLY A 167 -1.81 -4.49 -20.71
CA GLY A 167 -1.23 -3.16 -20.56
C GLY A 167 -2.23 -2.00 -20.68
N GLU A 168 -3.51 -2.27 -20.92
CA GLU A 168 -4.56 -1.26 -20.91
C GLU A 168 -4.73 -0.66 -19.51
N LYS A 169 -4.66 0.67 -19.42
CA LYS A 169 -4.81 1.41 -18.15
C LYS A 169 -6.24 1.30 -17.64
N LEU A 170 -6.37 1.03 -16.34
CA LEU A 170 -7.69 0.87 -15.72
C LEU A 170 -8.24 2.22 -15.25
N GLN A 171 -9.50 2.46 -15.57
CA GLN A 171 -10.25 3.62 -15.12
C GLN A 171 -10.73 3.44 -13.68
N CYS A 172 -10.80 4.52 -12.93
CA CYS A 172 -11.60 4.59 -11.72
C CYS A 172 -13.08 4.35 -12.10
N GLY A 173 -13.77 3.56 -11.29
CA GLY A 173 -15.12 3.05 -11.58
C GLY A 173 -15.15 1.81 -12.48
N ALA A 174 -14.00 1.32 -12.99
CA ALA A 174 -13.97 0.09 -13.75
C ALA A 174 -14.33 -1.12 -12.88
N THR A 175 -15.06 -2.06 -13.47
CA THR A 175 -15.32 -3.38 -12.87
C THR A 175 -14.24 -4.36 -13.31
N ILE A 176 -13.58 -4.99 -12.34
CA ILE A 176 -12.48 -5.92 -12.55
C ILE A 176 -12.74 -7.25 -11.82
N ARG A 177 -11.93 -8.25 -12.15
CA ARG A 177 -11.73 -9.44 -11.33
C ARG A 177 -10.28 -9.52 -10.87
N LEU A 178 -10.09 -10.10 -9.69
CA LEU A 178 -8.77 -10.36 -9.12
C LEU A 178 -8.60 -11.87 -8.97
N GLU A 179 -7.71 -12.44 -9.78
CA GLU A 179 -7.44 -13.88 -9.75
C GLU A 179 -6.17 -14.14 -8.92
N HIS A 180 -6.28 -14.92 -7.85
CA HIS A 180 -5.14 -15.34 -7.06
C HIS A 180 -4.20 -16.21 -7.89
N ILE A 181 -2.95 -15.79 -8.06
CA ILE A 181 -2.04 -16.41 -9.04
C ILE A 181 -1.78 -17.89 -8.72
N GLN A 182 -1.56 -18.23 -7.45
CA GLN A 182 -1.13 -19.57 -7.07
C GLN A 182 -2.26 -20.59 -7.14
N THR A 183 -3.48 -20.21 -6.75
CA THR A 183 -4.62 -21.15 -6.68
C THR A 183 -5.58 -21.00 -7.85
N ARG A 184 -5.40 -19.96 -8.68
CA ARG A 184 -6.26 -19.64 -9.84
C ARG A 184 -7.74 -19.47 -9.47
N ARG A 185 -7.99 -19.00 -8.23
CA ARG A 185 -9.32 -18.67 -7.69
C ARG A 185 -9.53 -17.16 -7.77
N ASN A 186 -10.75 -16.73 -8.02
CA ASN A 186 -11.13 -15.32 -8.02
C ASN A 186 -11.44 -14.83 -6.61
N LEU A 187 -11.11 -13.57 -6.32
CA LEU A 187 -11.59 -12.86 -5.13
C LEU A 187 -13.11 -12.73 -5.23
N HIS A 188 -13.82 -13.31 -4.28
CA HIS A 188 -15.27 -13.48 -4.36
C HIS A 188 -15.96 -13.02 -3.09
N THR A 189 -17.20 -12.54 -3.22
CA THR A 189 -18.07 -12.31 -2.08
C THR A 189 -19.53 -12.61 -2.42
N HIS A 190 -20.30 -12.93 -1.38
CA HIS A 190 -21.65 -13.47 -1.44
C HIS A 190 -22.37 -13.29 -0.11
N GLN A 191 -23.62 -13.71 -0.02
CA GLN A 191 -24.48 -13.54 1.17
C GLN A 191 -24.21 -14.58 2.27
N PHE A 192 -22.94 -14.94 2.51
CA PHE A 192 -22.52 -15.72 3.67
C PHE A 192 -21.91 -14.78 4.73
N ARG A 193 -22.03 -15.15 6.01
CA ARG A 193 -21.43 -14.38 7.11
C ARG A 193 -19.94 -14.62 7.16
N ALA A 194 -19.16 -13.56 7.40
CA ALA A 194 -17.73 -13.68 7.60
C ALA A 194 -17.40 -14.48 8.88
N PRO A 195 -16.32 -15.29 8.92
CA PRO A 195 -15.97 -16.15 10.05
C PRO A 195 -15.87 -15.48 11.43
N LEU A 196 -15.16 -14.35 11.55
CA LEU A 196 -14.97 -13.62 12.81
C LEU A 196 -16.00 -12.49 12.99
N THR A 197 -16.15 -11.61 11.99
CA THR A 197 -17.09 -10.47 12.05
C THR A 197 -18.46 -10.82 11.50
N GLN A 198 -19.39 -11.27 12.36
CA GLN A 198 -20.68 -11.87 11.99
C GLN A 198 -21.68 -10.97 11.23
N HIS A 199 -21.45 -9.65 11.21
CA HIS A 199 -22.26 -8.66 10.50
C HIS A 199 -21.71 -8.33 9.11
N HIS A 200 -20.53 -8.83 8.75
CA HIS A 200 -19.94 -8.67 7.43
C HIS A 200 -20.26 -9.86 6.52
N HIS A 201 -20.12 -9.64 5.21
CA HIS A 201 -20.13 -10.70 4.22
C HIS A 201 -18.76 -11.38 4.12
N GLU A 202 -18.80 -12.70 3.91
CA GLU A 202 -17.62 -13.51 3.68
C GLU A 202 -16.94 -13.12 2.36
N VAL A 203 -15.62 -13.05 2.40
CA VAL A 203 -14.77 -12.93 1.21
C VAL A 203 -13.92 -14.19 1.10
N SER A 204 -13.93 -14.79 -0.08
CA SER A 204 -13.39 -16.13 -0.35
C SER A 204 -12.67 -16.19 -1.69
N GLY A 205 -11.96 -17.30 -1.93
CA GLY A 205 -11.44 -17.69 -3.24
C GLY A 205 -12.44 -18.62 -3.92
N PHE A 206 -13.02 -18.19 -5.04
CA PHE A 206 -14.04 -18.94 -5.78
C PHE A 206 -13.61 -19.25 -7.22
N GLY A 207 -14.37 -20.07 -7.93
CA GLY A 207 -14.14 -20.33 -9.35
C GLY A 207 -12.98 -21.30 -9.60
N VAL A 208 -12.67 -21.64 -10.84
CA VAL A 208 -11.56 -22.56 -11.20
C VAL A 208 -10.83 -21.99 -12.40
N ALA A 209 -9.49 -21.98 -12.37
CA ALA A 209 -8.66 -21.48 -13.47
C ALA A 209 -8.94 -20.02 -13.88
N GLY A 210 -9.53 -19.22 -12.97
CA GLY A 210 -9.98 -17.86 -13.23
C GLY A 210 -11.39 -17.73 -13.80
N ASP A 211 -12.11 -18.82 -13.99
CA ASP A 211 -13.55 -18.81 -14.32
C ASP A 211 -14.37 -18.73 -13.04
N GLY A 212 -15.39 -17.89 -13.02
CA GLY A 212 -16.30 -17.79 -11.88
C GLY A 212 -17.61 -17.12 -12.26
N ASP A 213 -18.08 -16.16 -11.46
CA ASP A 213 -19.39 -15.54 -11.67
C ASP A 213 -19.44 -14.06 -11.27
N ALA A 214 -20.64 -13.47 -11.25
CA ALA A 214 -20.87 -12.07 -10.93
C ALA A 214 -20.42 -11.66 -9.50
N GLY A 215 -20.26 -12.61 -8.56
CA GLY A 215 -19.72 -12.37 -7.22
C GLY A 215 -18.22 -12.08 -7.20
N ASP A 216 -17.53 -12.32 -8.32
CA ASP A 216 -16.10 -12.02 -8.51
C ASP A 216 -15.84 -10.58 -8.95
N ASN A 217 -16.91 -9.83 -9.28
CA ASN A 217 -16.80 -8.50 -9.86
C ASN A 217 -16.62 -7.43 -8.77
N TRP A 218 -15.52 -6.68 -8.87
CA TRP A 218 -15.18 -5.57 -7.97
C TRP A 218 -15.03 -4.27 -8.74
N ILE A 219 -15.71 -3.23 -8.28
CA ILE A 219 -15.62 -1.87 -8.80
C ILE A 219 -14.49 -1.16 -8.06
N VAL A 220 -13.53 -0.62 -8.82
CA VAL A 220 -12.39 0.14 -8.28
C VAL A 220 -12.83 1.59 -8.02
N GLU A 221 -12.91 1.99 -6.76
CA GLU A 221 -13.22 3.37 -6.38
C GLU A 221 -11.93 4.07 -5.92
N CYS A 222 -11.41 4.97 -6.74
CA CYS A 222 -10.22 5.74 -6.40
C CYS A 222 -10.53 6.86 -5.41
N GLU A 223 -9.60 7.14 -4.50
CA GLU A 223 -9.71 8.29 -3.59
C GLU A 223 -9.14 9.54 -4.27
N GLU A 224 -10.03 10.37 -4.81
CA GLU A 224 -9.72 11.55 -5.63
C GLU A 224 -8.80 12.56 -4.90
N ASN A 225 -8.99 12.74 -3.59
CA ASN A 225 -8.29 13.76 -2.80
C ASN A 225 -6.80 13.48 -2.51
N GLN A 226 -6.27 12.31 -2.92
CA GLN A 226 -4.87 11.94 -2.68
C GLN A 226 -4.03 11.71 -3.95
N GLN A 227 -4.59 11.93 -5.14
CA GLN A 227 -3.87 11.75 -6.42
C GLN A 227 -3.06 12.98 -6.85
N CYS A 228 -2.72 13.86 -5.90
CA CYS A 228 -2.06 15.14 -6.14
C CYS A 228 -0.55 15.04 -5.87
N SER A 229 0.26 15.34 -6.88
CA SER A 229 1.73 15.35 -6.77
C SER A 229 2.26 16.60 -6.05
N ALA A 230 1.42 17.63 -5.89
CA ALA A 230 1.69 18.89 -5.18
C ALA A 230 0.36 19.64 -4.90
N ALA A 231 0.39 20.66 -4.03
CA ALA A 231 -0.77 21.42 -3.53
C ALA A 231 -1.70 22.06 -4.58
N ASP A 232 -1.33 22.10 -5.86
CA ASP A 232 -2.15 22.65 -6.96
C ASP A 232 -2.06 21.82 -8.25
N LYS A 233 -1.60 20.56 -8.18
CA LYS A 233 -1.47 19.65 -9.32
C LYS A 233 -2.10 18.29 -9.02
N CYS A 234 -3.40 18.32 -8.78
CA CYS A 234 -4.24 17.13 -8.82
C CYS A 234 -4.54 16.86 -10.30
N GLU A 235 -3.67 16.09 -10.96
CA GLU A 235 -4.03 15.52 -12.25
C GLU A 235 -4.98 14.35 -11.96
N ASP A 236 -6.26 14.62 -11.76
CA ASP A 236 -7.26 13.56 -11.75
C ASP A 236 -7.58 13.20 -13.20
N ASP A 237 -6.80 12.28 -13.74
CA ASP A 237 -7.02 11.70 -15.07
C ASP A 237 -8.06 10.56 -15.03
N GLY A 238 -8.69 10.33 -13.87
CA GLY A 238 -9.68 9.29 -13.66
C GLY A 238 -9.11 7.87 -13.77
N LEU A 239 -7.79 7.70 -13.70
CA LEU A 239 -7.13 6.39 -13.84
C LEU A 239 -6.68 5.84 -12.49
N TRP A 240 -6.66 4.50 -12.38
CA TRP A 240 -6.13 3.84 -11.19
C TRP A 240 -4.61 3.94 -11.15
N LYS A 241 -4.12 4.95 -10.43
CA LYS A 241 -2.69 5.18 -10.21
C LYS A 241 -2.10 4.20 -9.21
N ARG A 242 -0.87 3.80 -9.50
CA ARG A 242 -0.11 2.85 -8.71
C ARG A 242 0.28 3.47 -7.36
N GLY A 243 0.06 2.73 -6.28
CA GLY A 243 0.33 3.18 -4.91
C GLY A 243 -0.68 4.17 -4.33
N GLU A 244 -1.63 4.65 -5.13
CA GLU A 244 -2.73 5.47 -4.62
C GLU A 244 -3.81 4.66 -3.94
N LEU A 245 -4.54 5.33 -3.05
CA LEU A 245 -5.60 4.71 -2.27
C LEU A 245 -6.83 4.46 -3.14
N VAL A 246 -7.35 3.25 -3.02
CA VAL A 246 -8.59 2.80 -3.62
C VAL A 246 -9.43 2.04 -2.60
N ARG A 247 -10.71 1.91 -2.91
CA ARG A 247 -11.61 0.92 -2.32
C ARG A 247 -12.05 -0.04 -3.40
N LEU A 248 -12.34 -1.28 -3.00
CA LEU A 248 -12.93 -2.26 -3.88
C LEU A 248 -14.35 -2.54 -3.39
N ARG A 249 -15.35 -2.14 -4.19
CA ARG A 249 -16.75 -2.38 -3.91
C ARG A 249 -17.26 -3.55 -4.74
N SER A 250 -17.81 -4.57 -4.11
CA SER A 250 -18.43 -5.69 -4.83
C SER A 250 -19.57 -5.17 -5.70
N ALA A 251 -19.56 -5.50 -6.99
CA ALA A 251 -20.63 -5.15 -7.92
C ALA A 251 -21.93 -5.91 -7.58
N ALA A 252 -21.82 -7.15 -7.09
CA ALA A 252 -22.98 -7.98 -6.75
C ALA A 252 -23.67 -7.56 -5.45
N THR A 253 -22.91 -7.18 -4.42
CA THR A 253 -23.46 -6.91 -3.08
C THR A 253 -23.41 -5.44 -2.67
N GLY A 254 -22.62 -4.61 -3.35
CA GLY A 254 -22.39 -3.22 -2.96
C GLY A 254 -21.50 -3.03 -1.73
N HIS A 255 -20.97 -4.11 -1.14
CA HIS A 255 -20.13 -4.06 0.05
C HIS A 255 -18.65 -3.82 -0.31
N TYR A 256 -17.91 -3.16 0.59
CA TYR A 256 -16.50 -2.82 0.43
C TYR A 256 -15.60 -3.88 1.05
N LEU A 257 -14.52 -4.23 0.35
CA LEU A 257 -13.45 -5.07 0.86
C LEU A 257 -12.78 -4.41 2.07
N VAL A 258 -12.77 -5.11 3.20
CA VAL A 258 -12.31 -4.58 4.49
C VAL A 258 -11.48 -5.61 5.25
N THR A 259 -10.49 -5.13 5.99
CA THR A 259 -9.78 -5.93 6.99
C THR A 259 -9.47 -5.09 8.23
N SER A 260 -9.16 -5.73 9.35
CA SER A 260 -8.91 -5.05 10.62
C SER A 260 -7.96 -5.83 11.50
N ALA A 261 -7.09 -5.11 12.23
CA ALA A 261 -6.26 -5.69 13.27
C ALA A 261 -7.06 -6.34 14.41
N ARG A 262 -8.34 -5.97 14.59
CA ARG A 262 -9.23 -6.56 15.60
C ARG A 262 -9.79 -7.93 15.19
N ALA A 263 -9.89 -8.20 13.89
CA ALA A 263 -10.42 -9.44 13.36
C ALA A 263 -9.26 -10.32 12.90
N ARG A 264 -8.48 -10.84 13.85
CA ARG A 264 -7.28 -11.64 13.60
C ARG A 264 -7.50 -13.09 13.99
N PHE A 265 -7.03 -14.01 13.15
CA PHE A 265 -7.02 -15.42 13.50
C PHE A 265 -5.92 -15.69 14.51
N ASP A 266 -6.26 -16.32 15.62
CA ASP A 266 -5.34 -16.71 16.69
C ASP A 266 -5.81 -18.02 17.34
N ASP A 267 -5.07 -18.55 18.31
CA ASP A 267 -5.43 -19.82 18.95
C ASP A 267 -6.73 -19.76 19.77
N SER A 268 -7.27 -18.57 20.07
CA SER A 268 -8.53 -18.42 20.80
C SER A 268 -9.75 -18.63 19.89
N ASN A 269 -9.65 -18.24 18.62
CA ASN A 269 -10.76 -18.35 17.66
C ASN A 269 -10.51 -19.40 16.56
N CYS A 270 -9.26 -19.76 16.31
CA CYS A 270 -8.85 -20.81 15.38
C CYS A 270 -7.72 -21.64 16.03
N PRO A 271 -8.05 -22.58 16.94
CA PRO A 271 -7.03 -23.37 17.63
C PRO A 271 -6.23 -24.26 16.66
N ARG A 272 -4.89 -24.16 16.69
CA ARG A 272 -3.97 -24.93 15.79
C ARG A 272 -4.22 -24.65 14.31
N CYS A 273 -4.59 -23.41 14.01
CA CYS A 273 -4.94 -22.98 12.66
C CYS A 273 -3.71 -22.55 11.88
N PRO A 274 -3.52 -23.02 10.62
CA PRO A 274 -2.33 -22.68 9.84
C PRO A 274 -2.25 -21.19 9.45
N ILE A 275 -3.33 -20.44 9.65
CA ILE A 275 -3.43 -19.00 9.36
C ILE A 275 -3.39 -18.14 10.61
N ASN A 276 -2.90 -18.68 11.74
CA ASN A 276 -2.69 -17.91 12.96
C ASN A 276 -1.80 -16.69 12.67
N GLY A 277 -2.22 -15.52 13.15
CA GLY A 277 -1.58 -14.24 12.91
C GLY A 277 -2.06 -13.51 11.66
N GLN A 278 -2.89 -14.12 10.81
CA GLN A 278 -3.48 -13.46 9.64
C GLN A 278 -4.75 -12.69 10.03
N GLN A 279 -5.05 -11.61 9.30
CA GLN A 279 -6.29 -10.86 9.52
C GLN A 279 -7.39 -11.40 8.61
N GLN A 280 -8.62 -11.44 9.10
CA GLN A 280 -9.80 -11.71 8.30
C GLN A 280 -9.95 -10.62 7.24
N VAL A 281 -10.21 -11.05 6.00
CA VAL A 281 -10.75 -10.19 4.97
C VAL A 281 -12.24 -10.49 4.85
N SER A 282 -13.04 -9.45 4.75
CA SER A 282 -14.51 -9.53 4.68
C SER A 282 -15.05 -8.37 3.84
N ALA A 283 -16.37 -8.32 3.65
CA ALA A 283 -17.02 -7.22 2.96
C ALA A 283 -18.06 -6.53 3.85
N THR A 284 -18.01 -5.20 3.95
CA THR A 284 -18.86 -4.37 4.83
C THR A 284 -19.65 -3.33 4.04
N THR A 285 -20.77 -2.86 4.57
CA THR A 285 -21.48 -1.69 4.02
C THR A 285 -20.82 -0.36 4.39
N GLU A 286 -19.99 -0.35 5.42
CA GLU A 286 -19.36 0.85 5.94
C GLU A 286 -18.22 1.30 5.03
N LYS A 287 -18.15 2.61 4.73
CA LYS A 287 -17.06 3.22 3.97
C LYS A 287 -16.21 4.05 4.91
N ASP A 288 -15.13 3.46 5.41
CA ASP A 288 -14.25 4.08 6.41
C ASP A 288 -12.75 3.92 6.05
N GLU A 289 -11.86 4.15 7.02
CA GLU A 289 -10.41 4.02 6.85
C GLU A 289 -9.92 2.56 6.68
N LEU A 290 -10.70 1.56 7.13
CA LEU A 290 -10.37 0.13 7.05
C LEU A 290 -10.68 -0.47 5.67
N THR A 291 -11.38 0.28 4.83
CA THR A 291 -11.69 -0.11 3.44
C THR A 291 -10.64 0.36 2.44
N PHE A 292 -9.60 1.07 2.89
CA PHE A 292 -8.55 1.58 2.01
C PHE A 292 -7.49 0.54 1.69
N TRP A 293 -7.19 0.41 0.40
CA TRP A 293 -6.14 -0.43 -0.16
C TRP A 293 -5.29 0.37 -1.12
N SER A 294 -4.08 -0.09 -1.39
CA SER A 294 -3.24 0.45 -2.47
C SER A 294 -2.55 -0.67 -3.23
N ALA A 295 -2.29 -0.43 -4.51
CA ALA A 295 -1.54 -1.33 -5.37
C ALA A 295 -0.24 -0.66 -5.80
N GLY A 296 0.80 -0.70 -4.95
CA GLY A 296 2.13 -0.16 -5.24
C GLY A 296 3.21 -1.23 -5.52
N GLU A 297 2.97 -2.44 -5.01
CA GLU A 297 3.86 -3.60 -5.10
C GLU A 297 3.30 -4.57 -6.14
N GLY A 298 4.13 -5.06 -7.07
CA GLY A 298 3.65 -5.93 -8.14
C GLY A 298 4.56 -5.99 -9.35
N ILE A 299 4.11 -6.73 -10.37
CA ILE A 299 4.65 -6.76 -11.72
C ILE A 299 3.60 -6.09 -12.60
N TYR A 300 3.98 -4.94 -13.16
CA TYR A 300 3.08 -4.12 -13.96
C TYR A 300 3.40 -4.27 -15.44
N VAL A 301 2.37 -4.37 -16.26
CA VAL A 301 2.49 -4.45 -17.72
C VAL A 301 2.22 -3.07 -18.30
N SER A 302 3.09 -2.59 -19.18
CA SER A 302 2.84 -1.38 -19.98
C SER A 302 2.52 -1.79 -21.42
N ALA A 303 1.63 -1.04 -22.07
CA ALA A 303 1.36 -1.16 -23.50
C ALA A 303 2.52 -0.62 -24.36
#